data_AF-K3WUZ1-F1
#
_entry.id   AF-K3WUZ1-F1
#
_cell.length_a   1.000
_cell.length_b   1.000
_cell.length_c   1.000
_cell.angle_alpha   90.00
_cell.angle_beta   90.00
_cell.angle_gamma   90.00
#
_symmetry.space_group_name_H-M   'P 1'
#
loop_
_entity.id
_entity.type
_entity.pdbx_description
1 polymer ?
#
loop_
_entity_poly.entity_id
_entity_poly.type
_entity_poly.pdbx_seq_one_letter_code
_entity_poly.pdbx_strand_id
1 'polypeptide(L)'
;MGTSSRRTERVLADAAIKIAKAEDAIETYTMQKNVALEKKKQLEDENEKLRATILSLALQHANVEYRREHVQLRQTLDSYQTKIDQMREISLLNAKVVDSRIKTKQGRQYVEYKLQIETDIRGTLVLWHRYSTFLNLAATLKAKNPSSEHEIPELQTQSLTGFFSDQLIIDRIAKLNEFLEVVTKADEFQWGIRMDKDTVVYKRKTKRGSGGSERSYSGGSRESISTLTMSSRDSMFMSPVRQSTIAMADSL
;
A
#
# COMPACT_ATOMS: atom_id res chain seq x y z
N MET A 1 44.91 -11.84 -49.62
CA MET A 1 44.51 -11.30 -48.30
C MET A 1 43.48 -10.17 -48.48
N GLY A 2 42.19 -10.45 -48.72
CA GLY A 2 41.21 -9.38 -49.00
C GLY A 2 39.71 -9.72 -48.90
N THR A 3 39.35 -10.92 -48.44
CA THR A 3 37.94 -11.40 -48.46
C THR A 3 37.22 -11.25 -47.11
N SER A 4 37.96 -11.19 -46.00
CA SER A 4 37.39 -11.09 -44.64
C SER A 4 36.72 -9.72 -44.40
N SER A 5 37.37 -8.64 -44.84
CA SER A 5 36.91 -7.25 -44.66
C SER A 5 35.58 -6.96 -45.37
N ARG A 6 35.37 -7.50 -46.58
CA ARG A 6 34.10 -7.34 -47.32
C ARG A 6 32.93 -8.12 -46.69
N ARG A 7 33.21 -9.23 -46.02
CA ARG A 7 32.17 -10.03 -45.34
C ARG A 7 31.72 -9.35 -44.06
N THR A 8 32.65 -8.79 -43.28
CA THR A 8 32.32 -8.02 -42.08
C THR A 8 31.54 -6.75 -42.44
N GLU A 9 31.92 -6.06 -43.51
CA GLU A 9 31.23 -4.85 -44.00
C GLU A 9 29.78 -5.14 -44.42
N ARG A 10 29.52 -6.27 -45.09
CA ARG A 10 28.16 -6.71 -45.44
C ARG A 10 27.30 -7.05 -44.22
N VAL A 11 27.88 -7.68 -43.19
CA VAL A 11 27.17 -7.99 -41.94
C VAL A 11 26.83 -6.72 -41.17
N LEU A 12 27.75 -5.75 -41.13
CA LEU A 12 27.50 -4.44 -40.51
C LEU A 12 26.42 -3.66 -41.27
N ALA A 13 26.42 -3.70 -42.60
CA ALA A 13 25.38 -3.07 -43.41
C ALA A 13 23.99 -3.69 -43.19
N ASP A 14 23.89 -5.03 -43.12
CA ASP A 14 22.62 -5.72 -42.82
C ASP A 14 22.14 -5.46 -41.38
N ALA A 15 23.07 -5.40 -40.42
CA ALA A 15 22.76 -5.01 -39.05
C ALA A 15 22.25 -3.56 -38.97
N ALA A 16 22.87 -2.62 -39.70
CA ALA A 16 22.42 -1.23 -39.76
C ALA A 16 21.01 -1.10 -40.36
N ILE A 17 20.68 -1.86 -41.42
CA ILE A 17 19.34 -1.88 -42.01
C ILE A 17 18.31 -2.46 -41.03
N LYS A 18 18.67 -3.50 -40.27
CA LYS A 18 17.79 -4.09 -39.26
C LYS A 18 17.55 -3.15 -38.08
N ILE A 19 18.58 -2.43 -37.63
CA ILE A 19 18.45 -1.41 -36.58
C ILE A 19 17.55 -0.29 -37.06
N ALA A 20 17.77 0.26 -38.25
CA ALA A 20 16.92 1.32 -38.81
C ALA A 20 15.45 0.89 -38.93
N LYS A 21 15.17 -0.33 -39.41
CA LYS A 21 13.81 -0.88 -39.45
C LYS A 21 13.19 -1.09 -38.06
N ALA A 22 14.00 -1.48 -37.08
CA ALA A 22 13.54 -1.64 -35.70
C ALA A 22 13.24 -0.28 -35.06
N GLU A 23 14.05 0.74 -35.33
CA GLU A 23 13.84 2.13 -34.91
C GLU A 23 12.54 2.69 -35.50
N ASP A 24 12.32 2.56 -36.81
CA ASP A 24 11.06 2.97 -37.47
C ASP A 24 9.84 2.23 -36.89
N ALA A 25 9.98 0.93 -36.60
CA ALA A 25 8.92 0.13 -35.99
C ALA A 25 8.63 0.57 -34.54
N ILE A 26 9.65 0.96 -33.77
CA ILE A 26 9.49 1.52 -32.43
C ILE A 26 8.80 2.89 -32.53
N GLU A 27 9.22 3.76 -33.43
CA GLU A 27 8.62 5.08 -33.60
C GLU A 27 7.14 4.97 -33.98
N THR A 28 6.81 4.16 -34.98
CA THR A 28 5.41 3.92 -35.38
C THR A 28 4.59 3.29 -34.25
N TYR A 29 5.14 2.34 -33.50
CA TYR A 29 4.48 1.76 -32.32
C TYR A 29 4.24 2.81 -31.23
N THR A 30 5.21 3.68 -30.94
CA THR A 30 5.06 4.75 -29.95
C THR A 30 4.00 5.76 -30.38
N MET A 31 3.96 6.11 -31.67
CA MET A 31 2.95 6.99 -32.24
C MET A 31 1.55 6.37 -32.12
N GLN A 32 1.39 5.11 -32.53
CA GLN A 32 0.11 4.38 -32.40
C GLN A 32 -0.33 4.26 -30.93
N LYS A 33 0.61 3.96 -30.02
CA LYS A 33 0.35 3.91 -28.58
C LYS A 33 -0.12 5.27 -28.06
N ASN A 34 0.51 6.36 -28.48
CA ASN A 34 0.11 7.71 -28.05
C ASN A 34 -1.28 8.08 -28.56
N VAL A 35 -1.58 7.79 -29.83
CA VAL A 35 -2.93 8.00 -30.41
C VAL A 35 -3.99 7.16 -29.68
N ALA A 36 -3.67 5.90 -29.37
CA ALA A 36 -4.56 5.02 -28.61
C ALA A 36 -4.79 5.52 -27.17
N LEU A 37 -3.75 6.04 -26.51
CA LEU A 37 -3.85 6.65 -25.19
C LEU A 37 -4.72 7.90 -25.20
N GLU A 38 -4.57 8.76 -26.21
CA GLU A 38 -5.38 9.96 -26.36
C GLU A 38 -6.86 9.61 -26.60
N LYS A 39 -7.14 8.66 -27.50
CA LYS A 39 -8.49 8.17 -27.74
C LYS A 39 -9.11 7.52 -26.49
N LYS A 40 -8.32 6.75 -25.74
CA LYS A 40 -8.76 6.15 -24.47
C LYS A 40 -9.17 7.24 -23.48
N LYS A 41 -8.35 8.28 -23.32
CA LYS A 41 -8.66 9.41 -22.43
C LYS A 41 -9.95 10.12 -22.84
N GLN A 42 -10.13 10.40 -24.13
CA GLN A 42 -11.37 11.01 -24.64
C GLN A 42 -12.60 10.17 -24.31
N LEU A 43 -12.52 8.85 -24.50
CA LEU A 43 -13.61 7.93 -24.17
C LEU A 43 -13.89 7.85 -22.65
N GLU A 44 -12.86 7.96 -21.81
CA GLU A 44 -13.02 8.02 -20.36
C GLU A 44 -13.74 9.31 -19.92
N ASP A 45 -13.33 10.46 -20.48
CA ASP A 45 -13.96 11.76 -20.22
C ASP A 45 -15.43 11.79 -20.67
N GLU A 46 -15.74 11.21 -21.84
CA GLU A 46 -17.11 11.07 -22.33
C GLU A 46 -17.95 10.15 -21.46
N ASN A 47 -17.41 9.00 -21.05
CA ASN A 47 -18.10 8.08 -20.15
C ASN A 47 -18.40 8.73 -18.79
N GLU A 48 -17.48 9.53 -18.25
CA GLU A 48 -17.72 10.27 -17.01
C GLU A 48 -18.87 11.27 -17.17
N LYS A 49 -18.88 12.05 -18.25
CA LYS A 49 -19.97 12.99 -18.58
C LYS A 49 -21.32 12.28 -18.75
N LEU A 50 -21.35 11.16 -19.45
CA LEU A 50 -22.56 10.36 -19.66
C LEU A 50 -23.09 9.81 -18.33
N ARG A 51 -22.20 9.24 -17.48
CA ARG A 51 -22.57 8.76 -16.15
C ARG A 51 -23.14 9.87 -15.27
N ALA A 52 -22.51 11.04 -15.28
CA ALA A 52 -23.00 12.20 -14.53
C ALA A 52 -24.38 12.67 -15.02
N THR A 53 -24.59 12.70 -16.34
CA THR A 53 -25.85 13.11 -16.96
C THR A 53 -26.98 12.13 -16.64
N ILE A 54 -26.72 10.82 -16.79
CA ILE A 54 -27.69 9.76 -16.46
C ILE A 54 -28.05 9.82 -14.98
N LEU A 55 -27.05 9.97 -14.09
CA LEU A 55 -27.30 10.09 -12.65
C LEU A 55 -28.15 11.31 -12.33
N SER A 56 -27.84 12.48 -12.91
CA SER A 56 -28.62 13.70 -12.71
C SER A 56 -30.08 13.51 -13.13
N LEU A 57 -30.31 12.95 -14.32
CA LEU A 57 -31.65 12.69 -14.84
C LEU A 57 -32.41 11.68 -13.96
N ALA A 58 -31.76 10.58 -13.58
CA ALA A 58 -32.33 9.58 -12.70
C ALA A 58 -32.75 10.17 -11.35
N LEU A 59 -31.90 11.01 -10.73
CA LEU A 59 -32.22 11.67 -9.47
C LEU A 59 -33.35 12.70 -9.62
N GLN A 60 -33.42 13.44 -10.73
CA GLN A 60 -34.53 14.38 -11.00
C GLN A 60 -35.89 13.68 -11.06
N HIS A 61 -35.93 12.48 -11.64
CA HIS A 61 -37.16 11.69 -11.76
C HIS A 61 -37.40 10.71 -10.61
N ALA A 62 -36.44 10.57 -9.68
CA ALA A 62 -36.56 9.66 -8.55
C ALA A 62 -37.41 10.24 -7.41
N ASN A 63 -38.13 9.34 -6.74
CA ASN A 63 -38.86 9.66 -5.50
C ASN A 63 -37.91 10.22 -4.42
N VAL A 64 -38.46 11.04 -3.53
CA VAL A 64 -37.71 11.73 -2.46
C VAL A 64 -36.89 10.77 -1.60
N GLU A 65 -37.45 9.59 -1.28
CA GLU A 65 -36.79 8.57 -0.47
C GLU A 65 -35.51 8.04 -1.15
N TYR A 66 -35.57 7.69 -2.44
CA TYR A 66 -34.38 7.21 -3.17
C TYR A 66 -33.30 8.28 -3.30
N ARG A 67 -33.66 9.56 -3.42
CA ARG A 67 -32.69 10.65 -3.39
C ARG A 67 -31.99 10.77 -2.03
N ARG A 68 -32.72 10.61 -0.93
CA ARG A 68 -32.16 10.63 0.43
C ARG A 68 -31.22 9.45 0.65
N GLU A 69 -31.67 8.25 0.30
CA GLU A 69 -30.86 7.04 0.39
C GLU A 69 -29.57 7.16 -0.44
N HIS A 70 -29.65 7.66 -1.67
CA HIS A 70 -28.47 7.92 -2.50
C HIS A 70 -27.46 8.86 -1.81
N VAL A 71 -27.93 9.95 -1.19
CA VAL A 71 -27.05 10.85 -0.43
C VAL A 71 -26.40 10.14 0.76
N GLN A 72 -27.17 9.35 1.52
CA GLN A 72 -26.65 8.61 2.67
C GLN A 72 -25.63 7.54 2.27
N LEU A 73 -25.92 6.78 1.21
CA LEU A 73 -25.00 5.78 0.66
C LEU A 73 -23.72 6.44 0.15
N ARG A 74 -23.82 7.59 -0.53
CA ARG A 74 -22.64 8.34 -0.99
C ARG A 74 -21.78 8.81 0.18
N GLN A 75 -22.37 9.38 1.22
CA GLN A 75 -21.65 9.78 2.43
C GLN A 75 -20.96 8.59 3.10
N THR A 76 -21.65 7.45 3.14
CA THR A 76 -21.12 6.20 3.71
C THR A 76 -19.95 5.68 2.88
N LEU A 77 -20.07 5.68 1.54
CA LEU A 77 -18.99 5.33 0.63
C LEU A 77 -17.78 6.25 0.80
N ASP A 78 -17.98 7.57 0.86
CA ASP A 78 -16.89 8.53 1.07
C ASP A 78 -16.19 8.29 2.43
N SER A 79 -16.95 7.95 3.47
CA SER A 79 -16.41 7.60 4.78
C SER A 79 -15.59 6.31 4.75
N TYR A 80 -16.04 5.30 4.02
CA TYR A 80 -15.32 4.03 3.87
C TYR A 80 -14.09 4.18 3.00
N GLN A 81 -14.16 4.98 1.94
CA GLN A 81 -13.01 5.29 1.10
C GLN A 81 -11.92 5.98 1.91
N THR A 82 -12.30 6.97 2.73
CA THR A 82 -11.36 7.64 3.65
C THR A 82 -10.74 6.65 4.64
N LYS A 83 -11.53 5.72 5.19
CA LYS A 83 -11.01 4.66 6.08
C LYS A 83 -10.06 3.71 5.37
N ILE A 84 -10.37 3.33 4.13
CA ILE A 84 -9.49 2.48 3.31
C ILE A 84 -8.15 3.19 3.08
N ASP A 85 -8.17 4.48 2.74
CA ASP A 85 -6.95 5.26 2.51
C ASP A 85 -6.13 5.46 3.80
N GLN A 86 -6.80 5.53 4.95
CA GLN A 86 -6.14 5.55 6.26
C GLN A 86 -5.55 4.19 6.65
N MET A 87 -6.28 3.10 6.39
CA MET A 87 -5.84 1.72 6.66
C MET A 87 -4.79 1.21 5.67
N ARG A 88 -4.59 1.93 4.56
CA ARG A 88 -3.57 1.59 3.58
C ARG A 88 -2.21 1.59 4.25
N GLU A 89 -1.57 0.43 4.24
CA GLU A 89 -0.25 0.25 4.81
C GLU A 89 0.75 1.19 4.14
N ILE A 90 1.57 1.84 4.96
CA ILE A 90 2.62 2.74 4.51
C ILE A 90 3.95 2.00 4.62
N SER A 91 4.62 1.83 3.48
CA SER A 91 5.91 1.15 3.43
C SER A 91 7.04 2.13 3.73
N LEU A 92 7.99 1.70 4.56
CA LEU A 92 9.22 2.41 4.83
C LEU A 92 10.21 2.18 3.68
N LEU A 93 10.70 3.25 3.07
CA LEU A 93 11.78 3.21 2.07
C LEU A 93 13.13 3.55 2.70
N ASN A 94 13.18 4.60 3.51
CA ASN A 94 14.39 5.08 4.15
C ASN A 94 14.06 5.73 5.50
N ALA A 95 15.02 5.75 6.43
CA ALA A 95 14.87 6.39 7.73
C ALA A 95 16.21 6.99 8.19
N LYS A 96 16.19 8.24 8.65
CA LYS A 96 17.37 8.93 9.21
C LYS A 96 16.99 9.92 10.30
N VAL A 97 17.85 10.08 11.29
CA VAL A 97 17.80 11.15 12.28
C VAL A 97 18.54 12.37 11.76
N VAL A 98 17.86 13.51 11.69
CA VAL A 98 18.40 14.74 11.08
C VAL A 98 18.62 15.88 12.07
N ASP A 99 18.05 15.79 13.27
CA ASP A 99 18.07 16.89 14.25
C ASP A 99 17.82 16.35 15.65
N SER A 100 18.04 17.19 16.66
CA SER A 100 17.79 16.88 18.07
C SER A 100 17.29 18.10 18.83
N ARG A 101 16.53 17.87 19.90
CA ARG A 101 16.10 18.93 20.82
C ARG A 101 16.04 18.44 22.25
N ILE A 102 16.34 19.32 23.18
CA ILE A 102 16.18 19.07 24.61
C ILE A 102 14.81 19.58 25.04
N LYS A 103 14.05 18.75 25.74
CA LYS A 103 12.78 19.12 26.37
C LYS A 103 12.83 18.89 27.86
N THR A 104 12.15 19.76 28.60
CA THR A 104 11.96 19.62 30.05
C THR A 104 10.53 19.19 30.34
N LYS A 105 10.35 18.11 31.11
CA LYS A 105 9.04 17.66 31.63
C LYS A 105 9.20 17.30 33.09
N GLN A 106 8.37 17.86 33.97
CA GLN A 106 8.39 17.62 35.41
C GLN A 106 9.80 17.84 36.03
N GLY A 107 10.48 18.91 35.62
CA GLY A 107 11.83 19.23 36.11
C GLY A 107 12.95 18.32 35.59
N ARG A 108 12.64 17.32 34.75
CA ARG A 108 13.63 16.45 34.13
C ARG A 108 13.79 16.79 32.65
N GLN A 109 15.02 17.00 32.24
CA GLN A 109 15.37 17.20 30.84
C GLN A 109 15.56 15.84 30.13
N TYR A 110 15.18 15.77 28.86
CA TYR A 110 15.38 14.61 27.99
C TYR A 110 15.57 15.07 26.54
N VAL A 111 16.27 14.26 25.76
CA VAL A 111 16.51 14.53 24.33
C VAL A 111 15.47 13.81 23.48
N GLU A 112 14.91 14.53 22.52
CA GLU A 112 14.17 13.98 21.38
C GLU A 112 14.99 14.14 20.11
N TYR A 113 14.89 13.17 19.23
CA TYR A 113 15.59 13.08 17.95
C TYR A 113 14.55 13.19 16.83
N LYS A 114 14.84 14.04 15.85
CA LYS A 114 13.99 14.25 14.68
C LYS A 114 14.26 13.15 13.67
N LEU A 115 13.35 12.20 13.61
CA LEU A 115 13.35 11.12 12.64
C LEU A 115 12.65 11.59 11.36
N GLN A 116 13.32 11.41 10.23
CA GLN A 116 12.81 11.61 8.89
C GLN A 116 12.65 10.23 8.24
N ILE A 117 11.45 9.93 7.74
CA ILE A 117 11.13 8.66 7.10
C ILE A 117 10.62 8.95 5.69
N GLU A 118 11.22 8.30 4.71
CA GLU A 118 10.73 8.32 3.33
C GLU A 118 9.81 7.13 3.12
N THR A 119 8.63 7.39 2.57
CA THR A 119 7.56 6.40 2.38
C THR A 119 7.15 6.28 0.93
N ASP A 120 6.51 5.16 0.59
CA ASP A 120 6.04 4.86 -0.76
C ASP A 120 4.85 5.73 -1.22
N ILE A 121 3.91 6.03 -0.31
CA ILE A 121 2.64 6.69 -0.69
C ILE A 121 2.43 8.08 -0.08
N ARG A 122 3.10 8.43 1.03
CA ARG A 122 2.91 9.72 1.73
C ARG A 122 4.13 10.65 1.62
N GLY A 123 5.12 10.30 0.81
CA GLY A 123 6.35 11.07 0.66
C GLY A 123 7.21 11.02 1.93
N THR A 124 7.77 12.16 2.34
CA THR A 124 8.63 12.25 3.52
C THR A 124 7.83 12.66 4.75
N LEU A 125 7.88 11.83 5.80
CA LEU A 125 7.27 12.10 7.10
C LEU A 125 8.36 12.45 8.12
N VAL A 126 8.02 13.32 9.07
CA VAL A 126 8.97 13.80 10.09
C VAL A 126 8.32 13.77 11.46
N LEU A 127 9.04 13.21 12.45
CA LEU A 127 8.56 13.12 13.83
C LEU A 127 9.69 13.15 14.84
N TRP A 128 9.33 13.30 16.12
CA TRP A 128 10.27 13.37 17.22
C TRP A 128 10.14 12.15 18.13
N HIS A 129 11.22 11.41 18.31
CA HIS A 129 11.27 10.24 19.18
C HIS A 129 12.34 10.35 20.25
N ARG A 130 12.12 9.67 21.38
CA ARG A 130 13.14 9.51 22.41
C ARG A 130 14.11 8.41 22.01
N TYR A 131 15.33 8.49 22.54
CA TYR A 131 16.35 7.47 22.35
C TYR A 131 15.87 6.05 22.72
N SER A 132 15.04 5.93 23.77
CA SER A 132 14.44 4.66 24.20
C SER A 132 13.62 3.96 23.12
N THR A 133 13.01 4.70 22.20
CA THR A 133 12.26 4.11 21.08
C THR A 133 13.17 3.26 20.20
N PHE A 134 14.37 3.76 19.89
CA PHE A 134 15.36 3.05 19.08
C PHE A 134 15.99 1.88 19.83
N LEU A 135 16.26 2.04 21.14
CA LEU A 135 16.72 0.92 21.99
C LEU A 135 15.72 -0.24 21.99
N ASN A 136 14.43 0.05 22.18
CA ASN A 136 13.39 -0.97 22.18
C ASN A 136 13.25 -1.65 20.81
N LEU A 137 13.41 -0.88 19.73
CA LEU A 137 13.43 -1.42 18.37
C LEU A 137 14.63 -2.36 18.16
N ALA A 138 15.83 -1.94 18.55
CA ALA A 138 17.03 -2.77 18.45
C ALA A 138 16.89 -4.06 19.25
N ALA A 139 16.42 -3.99 20.50
CA ALA A 139 16.17 -5.16 21.34
C ALA A 139 15.15 -6.11 20.70
N THR A 140 14.06 -5.58 20.13
CA THR A 140 13.03 -6.37 19.45
C THR A 140 13.58 -7.04 18.19
N LEU A 141 14.43 -6.36 17.42
CA LEU A 141 15.03 -6.90 16.21
C LEU A 141 16.04 -8.01 16.52
N LYS A 142 16.87 -7.83 17.54
CA LYS A 142 17.81 -8.86 18.03
C LYS A 142 17.06 -10.11 18.51
N ALA A 143 16.04 -9.92 19.36
CA ALA A 143 15.23 -11.02 19.87
C ALA A 143 14.48 -11.80 18.77
N LYS A 144 14.01 -11.12 17.71
CA LYS A 144 13.29 -11.75 16.59
C LYS A 144 14.19 -12.40 15.55
N ASN A 145 15.47 -12.06 15.50
CA ASN A 145 16.41 -12.58 14.51
C ASN A 145 17.74 -12.96 15.19
N PRO A 146 17.78 -14.07 15.94
CA PRO A 146 18.97 -14.48 16.69
C PRO A 146 20.20 -14.72 15.79
N SER A 147 19.98 -15.15 14.54
CA SER A 147 21.04 -15.43 13.57
C SER A 147 21.70 -14.19 12.97
N SER A 148 21.04 -13.02 13.03
CA SER A 148 21.56 -11.74 12.52
C SER A 148 21.71 -10.70 13.62
N GLU A 149 21.73 -11.13 14.89
CA GLU A 149 21.94 -10.24 16.03
C GLU A 149 23.26 -9.47 15.92
N HIS A 150 24.29 -10.14 15.40
CA HIS A 150 25.65 -9.60 15.25
C HIS A 150 25.73 -8.48 14.21
N GLU A 151 24.77 -8.43 13.28
CA GLU A 151 24.72 -7.43 12.21
C GLU A 151 24.07 -6.14 12.72
N ILE A 152 23.27 -6.19 13.80
CA ILE A 152 22.57 -5.02 14.34
C ILE A 152 23.56 -4.19 15.18
N PRO A 153 23.85 -2.93 14.78
CA PRO A 153 24.76 -2.05 15.54
C PRO A 153 24.29 -1.87 16.98
N GLU A 154 25.24 -1.89 17.92
CA GLU A 154 24.94 -1.75 19.33
C GLU A 154 24.67 -0.28 19.69
N LEU A 155 23.49 -0.04 20.27
CA LEU A 155 23.09 1.25 20.80
C LEU A 155 23.40 1.31 22.30
N GLN A 156 24.12 2.35 22.72
CA GLN A 156 24.48 2.57 24.13
C GLN A 156 23.24 2.63 25.01
N THR A 157 23.16 1.87 26.10
CA THR A 157 21.98 1.82 26.99
C THR A 157 21.94 2.93 28.04
N GLN A 158 23.04 3.67 28.20
CA GLN A 158 23.18 4.67 29.25
C GLN A 158 22.17 5.81 29.06
N SER A 159 21.33 6.04 30.08
CA SER A 159 20.43 7.18 30.11
C SER A 159 21.23 8.46 30.32
N LEU A 160 20.97 9.48 29.49
CA LEU A 160 21.50 10.81 29.74
C LEU A 160 20.72 11.44 30.88
N THR A 161 21.35 11.55 32.05
CA THR A 161 20.80 12.28 33.18
C THR A 161 21.55 13.59 33.36
N GLY A 162 20.85 14.71 33.12
CA GLY A 162 21.23 16.04 33.60
C GLY A 162 22.32 16.80 32.84
N PHE A 163 23.22 16.11 32.13
CA PHE A 163 24.28 16.76 31.35
C PHE A 163 24.24 16.29 29.88
N PHE A 164 23.70 17.15 29.03
CA PHE A 164 23.73 16.96 27.57
C PHE A 164 24.86 17.81 27.01
N SER A 165 25.98 17.18 26.63
CA SER A 165 26.95 17.85 25.77
C SER A 165 26.51 17.70 24.32
N ASP A 166 26.72 18.74 23.53
CA ASP A 166 26.41 18.72 22.09
C ASP A 166 27.16 17.59 21.39
N GLN A 167 28.42 17.35 21.77
CA GLN A 167 29.23 16.25 21.24
C GLN A 167 28.56 14.89 21.46
N LEU A 168 28.04 14.64 22.66
CA LEU A 168 27.40 13.36 22.96
C LEU A 168 26.11 13.20 22.14
N ILE A 169 25.33 14.26 21.97
CA ILE A 169 24.12 14.23 21.14
C ILE A 169 24.50 13.92 19.68
N ILE A 170 25.55 14.55 19.16
CA ILE A 170 26.06 14.31 17.80
C ILE A 170 26.49 12.86 17.62
N ASP A 171 27.27 12.32 18.56
CA ASP A 171 27.73 10.92 18.53
C ASP A 171 26.55 9.94 18.55
N ARG A 172 25.51 10.25 19.32
CA ARG A 172 24.27 9.46 19.34
C ARG A 172 23.51 9.54 18.02
N ILE A 173 23.41 10.71 17.40
CA ILE A 173 22.77 10.84 16.08
C ILE A 173 23.51 9.97 15.07
N ALA A 174 24.85 10.00 15.06
CA ALA A 174 25.65 9.16 14.18
C ALA A 174 25.37 7.67 14.39
N LYS A 175 25.35 7.21 15.65
CA LYS A 175 25.03 5.82 16.00
C LYS A 175 23.60 5.41 15.64
N LEU A 176 22.63 6.32 15.83
CA LEU A 176 21.24 6.08 15.43
C LEU A 176 21.12 5.95 13.91
N ASN A 177 21.84 6.77 13.15
CA ASN A 177 21.85 6.71 11.68
C ASN A 177 22.51 5.43 11.17
N GLU A 178 23.65 5.04 11.74
CA GLU A 178 24.30 3.74 11.46
C GLU A 178 23.34 2.57 11.70
N PHE A 179 22.67 2.57 12.86
CA PHE A 179 21.66 1.57 13.20
C PHE A 179 20.50 1.56 12.19
N LEU A 180 19.90 2.72 11.90
CA LEU A 180 18.76 2.84 10.99
C LEU A 180 19.12 2.41 9.56
N GLU A 181 20.33 2.75 9.10
CA GLU A 181 20.83 2.38 7.80
C GLU A 181 20.91 0.86 7.66
N VAL A 182 21.49 0.16 8.64
CA VAL A 182 21.58 -1.30 8.65
C VAL A 182 20.18 -1.91 8.66
N VAL A 183 19.33 -1.56 9.62
CA VAL A 183 18.03 -2.23 9.79
C VAL A 183 17.01 -1.90 8.69
N THR A 184 17.26 -0.85 7.92
CA THR A 184 16.42 -0.48 6.77
C THR A 184 16.89 -1.17 5.49
N LYS A 185 18.20 -1.29 5.26
CA LYS A 185 18.77 -1.90 4.05
C LYS A 185 18.78 -3.43 4.08
N ALA A 186 18.96 -4.02 5.25
CA ALA A 186 18.94 -5.48 5.39
C ALA A 186 17.53 -6.04 5.16
N ASP A 187 17.41 -7.05 4.30
CA ASP A 187 16.14 -7.58 3.81
C ASP A 187 15.42 -8.43 4.87
N GLU A 188 16.18 -9.03 5.78
CA GLU A 188 15.73 -9.96 6.81
C GLU A 188 15.02 -9.29 7.98
N PHE A 189 15.21 -7.99 8.20
CA PHE A 189 14.54 -7.30 9.29
C PHE A 189 13.10 -6.95 8.96
N GLN A 190 12.21 -7.03 9.94
CA GLN A 190 10.85 -6.52 9.81
C GLN A 190 10.49 -5.77 11.07
N TRP A 191 10.05 -4.53 10.89
CA TRP A 191 9.68 -3.66 11.98
C TRP A 191 8.68 -2.61 11.51
N GLY A 192 8.07 -1.94 12.47
CA GLY A 192 7.23 -0.79 12.20
C GLY A 192 7.45 0.26 13.25
N ILE A 193 7.24 1.51 12.87
CA ILE A 193 7.32 2.66 13.76
C ILE A 193 6.04 3.46 13.67
N ARG A 194 5.47 3.72 14.83
CA ARG A 194 4.21 4.46 14.95
C ARG A 194 4.50 5.94 14.84
N MET A 195 3.85 6.59 13.88
CA MET A 195 3.98 8.01 13.61
C MET A 195 3.05 8.85 14.48
N ASP A 196 1.79 8.42 14.58
CA ASP A 196 0.74 9.06 15.36
C ASP A 196 -0.25 7.99 15.87
N LYS A 197 -1.48 8.39 16.24
CA LYS A 197 -2.47 7.44 16.76
C LYS A 197 -2.94 6.41 15.73
N ASP A 198 -2.98 6.80 14.46
CA ASP A 198 -3.64 6.07 13.38
C ASP A 198 -2.67 5.62 12.27
N THR A 199 -1.44 6.15 12.28
CA THR A 199 -0.44 5.96 11.25
C THR A 199 0.75 5.16 11.79
N VAL A 200 1.01 4.01 11.18
CA VAL A 200 2.21 3.19 11.43
C VAL A 200 2.89 2.94 10.10
N VAL A 201 4.19 3.17 10.06
CA VAL A 201 5.03 2.92 8.88
C VAL A 201 5.76 1.60 9.09
N TYR A 202 5.78 0.75 8.07
CA TYR A 202 6.31 -0.62 8.17
C TYR A 202 7.45 -0.88 7.20
N LYS A 203 8.50 -1.53 7.69
CA LYS A 203 9.52 -2.20 6.89
C LYS A 203 9.20 -3.69 6.87
N ARG A 204 8.87 -4.25 5.70
CA ARG A 204 8.57 -5.68 5.51
C ARG A 204 9.83 -6.47 5.13
N LYS A 205 9.84 -7.78 5.40
CA LYS A 205 10.89 -8.66 4.86
C LYS A 205 10.72 -8.80 3.35
N THR A 206 11.79 -8.57 2.61
CA THR A 206 11.88 -8.74 1.17
C THR A 206 12.35 -10.16 0.92
N LYS A 207 11.42 -11.08 0.63
CA LYS A 207 11.77 -12.47 0.29
C LYS A 207 12.47 -12.46 -1.07
N ARG A 208 13.80 -12.57 -1.11
CA ARG A 208 14.53 -12.80 -2.37
C ARG A 208 14.24 -14.22 -2.86
N GLY A 209 13.45 -14.34 -3.93
CA GLY A 209 13.41 -15.54 -4.78
C GLY A 209 12.06 -16.29 -4.88
N SER A 210 11.21 -15.88 -5.81
CA SER A 210 10.93 -16.66 -7.04
C SER A 210 10.38 -15.68 -8.09
N GLY A 211 10.95 -15.69 -9.30
CA GLY A 211 10.53 -14.82 -10.39
C GLY A 211 9.07 -15.05 -10.75
N GLY A 212 8.38 -13.95 -11.08
CA GLY A 212 7.05 -13.95 -11.68
C GLY A 212 5.91 -14.40 -10.76
N SER A 213 5.39 -13.49 -9.94
CA SER A 213 3.96 -13.55 -9.61
C SER A 213 3.47 -12.21 -9.10
N GLU A 214 2.25 -11.90 -9.51
CA GLU A 214 1.49 -10.69 -9.23
C GLU A 214 1.38 -10.40 -7.74
N ARG A 215 1.11 -9.12 -7.45
CA ARG A 215 0.82 -8.56 -6.13
C ARG A 215 -0.21 -9.42 -5.39
N SER A 216 0.27 -10.38 -4.61
CA SER A 216 -0.56 -11.24 -3.78
C SER A 216 -0.65 -10.60 -2.40
N TYR A 217 -1.78 -9.94 -2.15
CA TYR A 217 -2.22 -9.54 -0.83
C TYR A 217 -2.32 -10.79 0.07
N SER A 218 -1.33 -10.98 0.94
CA SER A 218 -1.42 -11.97 2.02
C SER A 218 -2.29 -11.43 3.14
N GLY A 219 -3.61 -11.56 2.99
CA GLY A 219 -4.57 -11.44 4.08
C GLY A 219 -4.38 -12.58 5.07
N GLY A 220 -3.97 -12.26 6.29
CA GLY A 220 -3.85 -13.22 7.38
C GLY A 220 -5.22 -13.77 7.79
N SER A 221 -5.30 -15.10 7.83
CA SER A 221 -6.09 -15.93 8.72
C SER A 221 -7.44 -15.37 9.20
N ARG A 222 -8.51 -15.70 8.47
CA ARG A 222 -9.86 -15.74 9.04
C ARG A 222 -10.42 -17.14 8.78
N GLU A 223 -10.71 -17.83 9.86
CA GLU A 223 -11.25 -19.18 9.90
C GLU A 223 -12.57 -19.23 9.11
N SER A 224 -12.62 -20.14 8.15
CA SER A 224 -13.73 -20.32 7.21
C SER A 224 -14.95 -20.91 7.94
N ILE A 225 -16.05 -20.17 7.96
CA ILE A 225 -17.38 -20.75 8.17
C ILE A 225 -17.78 -21.42 6.85
N SER A 226 -17.87 -22.76 6.88
CA SER A 226 -18.33 -23.60 5.79
C SER A 226 -19.70 -23.17 5.28
N THR A 227 -19.78 -22.80 4.00
CA THR A 227 -21.04 -22.67 3.28
C THR A 227 -21.38 -24.02 2.64
N LEU A 228 -22.45 -24.63 3.13
CA LEU A 228 -23.03 -25.85 2.57
C LEU A 228 -23.55 -25.57 1.16
N THR A 229 -23.02 -26.30 0.20
CA THR A 229 -23.53 -26.38 -1.17
C THR A 229 -24.89 -27.08 -1.16
N MET A 230 -25.97 -26.33 -1.39
CA MET A 230 -27.29 -26.93 -1.64
C MET A 230 -27.37 -27.35 -3.12
N SER A 231 -27.28 -28.67 -3.29
CA SER A 231 -27.53 -29.42 -4.51
C SER A 231 -28.91 -29.12 -5.10
N SER A 232 -28.95 -28.71 -6.36
CA SER A 232 -30.16 -28.72 -7.17
C SER A 232 -30.62 -30.16 -7.39
N ARG A 233 -31.81 -30.51 -6.86
CA ARG A 233 -32.69 -31.53 -7.46
C ARG A 233 -34.09 -31.50 -6.85
N ASP A 234 -35.01 -31.07 -7.70
CA ASP A 234 -36.26 -31.74 -8.06
C ASP A 234 -37.57 -31.53 -7.29
N SER A 235 -38.62 -31.41 -8.11
CA SER A 235 -39.98 -31.90 -7.93
C SER A 235 -41.01 -31.11 -7.09
N MET A 236 -41.92 -30.48 -7.85
CA MET A 236 -43.38 -30.55 -7.73
C MET A 236 -44.04 -30.14 -6.39
N PHE A 237 -44.73 -28.99 -6.38
CA PHE A 237 -46.15 -28.97 -5.99
C PHE A 237 -46.84 -27.69 -6.46
N MET A 238 -48.02 -27.87 -7.07
CA MET A 238 -48.92 -26.83 -7.56
C MET A 238 -49.60 -26.09 -6.40
N SER A 239 -49.83 -24.80 -6.55
CA SER A 239 -50.72 -24.02 -5.66
C SER A 239 -52.19 -24.32 -5.98
N PRO A 240 -53.05 -24.57 -4.97
CA PRO A 240 -54.48 -24.57 -5.20
C PRO A 240 -55.07 -23.16 -5.02
N VAL A 241 -55.85 -22.81 -6.03
CA VAL A 241 -56.78 -21.68 -6.13
C VAL A 241 -57.86 -21.77 -5.05
N ARG A 242 -58.25 -20.60 -4.50
CA ARG A 242 -59.42 -20.44 -3.63
C ARG A 242 -60.72 -20.59 -4.43
N GLN A 243 -61.66 -21.38 -3.92
CA GLN A 243 -63.10 -21.19 -4.17
C GLN A 243 -63.91 -21.40 -2.89
N SER A 244 -64.91 -20.55 -2.74
CA SER A 244 -65.84 -20.39 -1.63
C SER A 244 -67.16 -21.13 -1.88
N THR A 245 -67.75 -21.77 -0.86
CA THR A 245 -69.21 -22.02 -0.66
C THR A 245 -69.40 -22.61 0.75
N ILE A 246 -70.07 -21.94 1.69
CA ILE A 246 -71.52 -21.93 2.01
C ILE A 246 -72.01 -23.15 2.83
N ALA A 247 -72.57 -22.79 4.01
CA ALA A 247 -73.69 -23.33 4.78
C ALA A 247 -73.62 -24.68 5.56
N MET A 248 -73.83 -24.50 6.87
CA MET A 248 -74.85 -25.08 7.76
C MET A 248 -74.82 -26.56 8.22
N ALA A 249 -74.88 -26.65 9.56
CA ALA A 249 -75.82 -27.43 10.38
C ALA A 249 -75.42 -28.79 10.98
N ASP A 250 -75.84 -28.86 12.25
CA ASP A 250 -76.27 -29.98 13.10
C ASP A 250 -75.29 -30.83 13.92
N SER A 251 -75.48 -30.68 15.25
CA SER A 251 -75.78 -31.68 16.29
C SER A 251 -74.82 -32.86 16.46
N LEU A 252 -74.29 -33.17 17.65
CA LEU A 252 -74.89 -33.30 18.99
C LEU A 252 -73.90 -32.90 20.10
#